data_AF-A0A2D4M762-F1
#
_entry.id   AF-A0A2D4M762-F1
#
_cell.length_a   1.000
_cell.length_b   1.000
_cell.length_c   1.000
_cell.angle_alpha   90.00
_cell.angle_beta   90.00
_cell.angle_gamma   90.00
#
_symmetry.space_group_name_H-M   'P 1'
#
loop_
_entity.id
_entity.type
_entity.pdbx_description
1 polymer ?
#
loop_
_entity_poly.entity_id
_entity_poly.type
_entity_poly.pdbx_seq_one_letter_code
_entity_poly.pdbx_strand_id
1 'polypeptide(L)'
;MDSEFSCQTSSIQFLSHYDFDYNKFLKDGIPYMNETQEKKLQHLLSGNWMVQSFHKDKVKKAIDQVTCWISSAEEEDFMVLHDIYGFQVIELQLILRKAFSDIWTIPLEDEKLMVKKMNPQYRWVLENTAFDPCQREQILYSARGFTNIFKTLVRAKKPLVGHNMLMDLLYLHEKFYKPLPENYEEFKDNIHFLFPVLLDTKNIAKSTRKEFQFPQVSYLLELYETLCSVVNPTDQLCPEIFHSDDSLRYAINKCPHEAAYDAFLCGAVLLKIAHLL
;
A
#
# COMPACT_ATOMS: atom_id res chain seq x y z
N MET A 1 -1.43 -2.74 14.33
CA MET A 1 -0.09 -3.24 14.69
C MET A 1 0.84 -2.08 14.45
N ASP A 2 1.42 -1.55 15.52
CA ASP A 2 2.37 -0.45 15.40
C ASP A 2 3.63 -0.95 14.68
N SER A 3 4.14 -0.18 13.73
CA SER A 3 5.27 -0.59 12.89
C SER A 3 6.37 0.45 13.00
N GLU A 4 7.54 0.01 13.44
CA GLU A 4 8.72 0.85 13.48
C GLU A 4 9.42 0.82 12.11
N PHE A 5 9.90 1.99 11.67
CA PHE A 5 10.73 2.11 10.48
C PHE A 5 11.85 3.12 10.73
N SER A 6 12.95 2.95 10.02
CA SER A 6 14.10 3.85 10.12
C SER A 6 14.10 4.85 8.96
N CYS A 7 14.58 6.05 9.25
CA CYS A 7 14.79 7.10 8.28
C CYS A 7 16.28 7.40 8.17
N GLN A 8 16.82 7.35 6.95
CA GLN A 8 18.19 7.78 6.68
C GLN A 8 18.17 9.25 6.24
N THR A 9 18.92 10.10 6.97
CA THR A 9 18.94 11.55 6.74
C THR A 9 19.32 11.93 5.31
N SER A 10 20.31 11.27 4.73
CA SER A 10 20.72 11.54 3.34
C SER A 10 19.63 11.19 2.32
N SER A 11 18.83 10.16 2.57
CA SER A 11 17.73 9.76 1.69
C SER A 11 16.57 10.74 1.79
N ILE A 12 16.26 11.23 3.00
CA ILE A 12 15.29 12.32 3.18
C ILE A 12 15.77 13.58 2.45
N GLN A 13 17.02 13.99 2.66
CA GLN A 13 17.57 15.17 2.00
C GLN A 13 17.49 15.05 0.47
N PHE A 14 17.80 13.87 -0.06
CA PHE A 14 17.69 13.57 -1.48
C PHE A 14 16.24 13.67 -1.98
N LEU A 15 15.29 13.01 -1.33
CA LEU A 15 13.88 13.07 -1.72
C LEU A 15 13.29 14.48 -1.60
N SER A 16 13.71 15.25 -0.59
CA SER A 16 13.32 16.66 -0.45
C SER A 16 13.87 17.53 -1.57
N HIS A 17 15.04 17.20 -2.13
CA HIS A 17 15.58 17.91 -3.30
C HIS A 17 14.75 17.68 -4.56
N TYR A 18 14.01 16.56 -4.63
CA TYR A 18 13.08 16.22 -5.70
C TYR A 18 11.61 16.44 -5.29
N ASP A 19 11.36 17.37 -4.36
CA ASP A 19 10.03 17.83 -3.95
C ASP A 19 9.10 16.70 -3.48
N PHE A 20 9.64 15.65 -2.84
CA PHE A 20 8.81 14.58 -2.29
C PHE A 20 7.88 15.10 -1.20
N ASP A 21 6.58 14.89 -1.39
CA ASP A 21 5.56 15.30 -0.43
C ASP A 21 5.40 14.25 0.68
N TYR A 22 6.07 14.50 1.81
CA TYR A 22 6.01 13.63 2.98
C TYR A 22 4.62 13.53 3.61
N ASN A 23 3.71 14.48 3.38
CA ASN A 23 2.36 14.38 3.93
C ASN A 23 1.57 13.26 3.25
N LYS A 24 1.77 13.05 1.94
CA LYS A 24 1.17 11.92 1.20
C LYS A 24 1.63 10.56 1.74
N PHE A 25 2.79 10.50 2.41
CA PHE A 25 3.31 9.29 3.02
C PHE A 25 2.89 9.16 4.50
N LEU A 26 3.18 10.17 5.32
CA LEU A 26 3.03 10.08 6.77
C LEU A 26 1.60 10.33 7.26
N LYS A 27 0.85 11.18 6.55
CA LYS A 27 -0.51 11.58 6.93
C LYS A 27 -1.56 10.85 6.08
N ASP A 28 -1.42 10.92 4.76
CA ASP A 28 -2.42 10.41 3.81
C ASP A 28 -2.01 9.05 3.21
N GLY A 29 -1.03 8.39 3.82
CA GLY A 29 -0.48 7.13 3.34
C GLY A 29 -1.52 6.01 3.28
N ILE A 30 -1.52 5.26 2.18
CA ILE A 30 -2.41 4.10 2.03
C ILE A 30 -1.92 2.99 2.98
N PRO A 31 -2.79 2.42 3.83
CA PRO A 31 -2.40 1.33 4.70
C PRO A 31 -2.03 0.09 3.90
N TYR A 32 -1.29 -0.81 4.52
CA TYR A 32 -0.99 -2.11 3.95
C TYR A 32 -0.84 -3.16 5.05
N MET A 33 -0.92 -4.42 4.65
CA MET A 33 -0.60 -5.54 5.53
C MET A 33 -0.05 -6.73 4.75
N ASN A 34 0.88 -7.46 5.36
CA ASN A 34 1.35 -8.74 4.82
C ASN A 34 0.45 -9.91 5.28
N GLU A 35 0.68 -11.12 4.75
CA GLU A 35 -0.15 -12.30 5.04
C GLU A 35 -0.13 -12.69 6.53
N THR A 36 1.01 -12.53 7.20
CA THR A 36 1.14 -12.83 8.63
C THR A 36 0.28 -11.87 9.45
N GLN A 37 0.29 -10.58 9.10
CA GLN A 37 -0.53 -9.57 9.73
C GLN A 37 -2.02 -9.80 9.45
N GLU A 38 -2.36 -10.21 8.22
CA GLU A 38 -3.73 -10.49 7.82
C GLU A 38 -4.32 -11.68 8.60
N LYS A 39 -3.56 -12.76 8.77
CA LYS A 39 -3.96 -13.91 9.59
C LYS A 39 -4.24 -13.52 11.04
N LYS A 40 -3.38 -12.66 11.62
CA LYS A 40 -3.60 -12.12 12.99
C LYS A 40 -4.92 -11.33 13.06
N LEU A 41 -5.16 -10.44 12.10
CA LEU A 41 -6.40 -9.66 12.04
C LEU A 41 -7.63 -10.57 11.88
N GLN A 42 -7.56 -11.56 10.99
CA GLN A 42 -8.64 -12.53 10.78
C GLN A 42 -9.00 -13.30 12.06
N HIS A 43 -8.01 -13.64 12.89
CA HIS A 43 -8.20 -14.28 14.19
C HIS A 43 -8.79 -13.34 15.24
N LEU A 44 -8.41 -12.05 15.24
CA LEU A 44 -9.04 -11.05 16.10
C LEU A 44 -10.53 -10.88 15.78
N LEU A 45 -10.85 -10.82 14.48
CA LEU A 45 -12.22 -10.69 13.97
C LEU A 45 -13.08 -11.93 14.23
N SER A 46 -12.52 -13.11 14.56
CA SER A 46 -13.30 -14.29 14.92
C SER A 46 -13.77 -14.32 16.39
N GLY A 47 -13.57 -13.24 17.15
CA GLY A 47 -14.23 -13.04 18.45
C GLY A 47 -13.34 -13.10 19.69
N ASN A 48 -12.03 -13.32 19.54
CA ASN A 48 -11.05 -13.45 20.63
C ASN A 48 -10.32 -12.12 20.96
N TRP A 49 -11.02 -10.99 20.85
CA TRP A 49 -10.44 -9.65 20.84
C TRP A 49 -10.04 -9.10 22.22
N MET A 50 -10.71 -9.52 23.31
CA MET A 50 -10.49 -8.96 24.66
C MET A 50 -9.06 -9.14 25.20
N VAL A 51 -8.30 -10.10 24.64
CA VAL A 51 -6.97 -10.46 25.16
C VAL A 51 -5.84 -9.66 24.48
N GLN A 52 -6.08 -9.03 23.32
CA GLN A 52 -5.02 -8.50 22.46
C GLN A 52 -5.14 -7.01 22.09
N SER A 53 -6.05 -6.26 22.70
CA SER A 53 -6.12 -4.81 22.45
C SER A 53 -4.81 -4.12 22.87
N PHE A 54 -4.23 -3.36 21.93
CA PHE A 54 -2.99 -2.61 22.14
C PHE A 54 -3.20 -1.37 23.03
N HIS A 55 -4.45 -0.92 23.23
CA HIS A 55 -4.78 0.31 23.96
C HIS A 55 -5.91 0.10 24.97
N LYS A 56 -5.71 -0.82 25.92
CA LYS A 56 -6.71 -1.21 26.93
C LYS A 56 -7.31 -0.02 27.67
N ASP A 57 -6.51 0.99 28.03
CA ASP A 57 -7.00 2.15 28.79
C ASP A 57 -7.91 3.06 27.96
N LYS A 58 -7.58 3.29 26.68
CA LYS A 58 -8.44 4.08 25.78
C LYS A 58 -9.75 3.36 25.49
N VAL A 59 -9.68 2.06 25.23
CA VAL A 59 -10.87 1.22 25.01
C VAL A 59 -11.76 1.23 26.25
N LYS A 60 -11.18 1.04 27.44
CA LYS A 60 -11.92 1.09 28.70
C LYS A 60 -12.59 2.44 28.90
N LYS A 61 -11.86 3.55 28.70
CA LYS A 61 -12.42 4.90 28.79
C LYS A 61 -13.60 5.11 27.84
N ALA A 62 -13.49 4.63 26.60
CA ALA A 62 -14.58 4.72 25.63
C ALA A 62 -15.81 3.90 26.08
N ILE A 63 -15.61 2.67 26.56
CA ILE A 63 -16.69 1.84 27.11
C ILE A 63 -17.37 2.53 28.29
N ASP A 64 -16.59 3.08 29.23
CA ASP A 64 -17.12 3.77 30.42
C ASP A 64 -17.95 5.00 30.00
N GLN A 65 -17.45 5.81 29.05
CA GLN A 65 -18.18 6.98 28.51
C GLN A 65 -19.50 6.59 27.86
N VAL A 66 -19.48 5.56 27.01
CA VAL A 66 -20.68 5.07 26.32
C VAL A 66 -21.68 4.46 27.32
N THR A 67 -21.19 3.73 28.33
CA THR A 67 -22.03 3.17 29.40
C THR A 67 -22.78 4.26 30.16
N CYS A 68 -22.08 5.32 30.57
CA CYS A 68 -22.69 6.44 31.27
C CYS A 68 -23.74 7.14 30.39
N TRP A 69 -23.43 7.39 29.13
CA TRP A 69 -24.32 8.09 28.21
C TRP A 69 -25.58 7.27 27.86
N ILE A 70 -25.45 5.97 27.60
CA ILE A 70 -26.59 5.09 27.27
C ILE A 70 -27.66 5.09 28.37
N SER A 71 -27.25 5.24 29.63
CA SER A 71 -28.15 5.20 30.79
C SER A 71 -29.20 6.32 30.80
N SER A 72 -28.93 7.45 30.15
CA SER A 72 -29.83 8.61 30.09
C SER A 72 -30.22 9.03 28.66
N ALA A 73 -29.64 8.43 27.62
CA ALA A 73 -29.93 8.75 26.23
C ALA A 73 -31.29 8.19 25.77
N GLU A 74 -31.98 8.93 24.91
CA GLU A 74 -33.19 8.50 24.21
C GLU A 74 -32.85 7.90 22.84
N GLU A 75 -33.83 7.29 22.16
CA GLU A 75 -33.62 6.79 20.79
C GLU A 75 -33.29 7.96 19.86
N GLU A 76 -32.38 7.75 18.89
CA GLU A 76 -31.83 8.76 17.97
C GLU A 76 -30.79 9.73 18.55
N ASP A 77 -30.62 9.78 19.88
CA ASP A 77 -29.53 10.53 20.50
C ASP A 77 -28.17 9.99 20.04
N PHE A 78 -27.17 10.87 20.01
CA PHE A 78 -25.80 10.51 19.68
C PHE A 78 -24.78 11.16 20.62
N MET A 79 -23.63 10.52 20.74
CA MET A 79 -22.42 11.09 21.31
C MET A 79 -21.23 10.91 20.35
N VAL A 80 -20.20 11.73 20.51
CA VAL A 80 -18.98 11.66 19.69
C VAL A 80 -17.80 11.34 20.59
N LEU A 81 -17.13 10.23 20.28
CA LEU A 81 -15.83 9.89 20.83
C LEU A 81 -14.74 10.56 19.97
N HIS A 82 -13.75 11.13 20.65
CA HIS A 82 -12.67 11.90 20.04
C HIS A 82 -11.33 11.17 20.21
N ASP A 83 -10.31 11.61 19.47
CA ASP A 83 -8.94 11.11 19.55
C ASP A 83 -8.81 9.61 19.20
N ILE A 84 -9.56 9.18 18.18
CA ILE A 84 -9.58 7.80 17.69
C ILE A 84 -8.96 7.74 16.29
N TYR A 85 -7.81 7.07 16.19
CA TYR A 85 -6.97 7.11 15.01
C TYR A 85 -6.92 5.78 14.27
N GLY A 86 -7.03 5.83 12.94
CA GLY A 86 -6.78 4.70 12.04
C GLY A 86 -7.52 3.43 12.46
N PHE A 87 -6.76 2.35 12.72
CA PHE A 87 -7.33 1.05 13.06
C PHE A 87 -8.11 1.04 14.40
N GLN A 88 -7.85 1.98 15.32
CA GLN A 88 -8.59 2.09 16.58
C GLN A 88 -10.08 2.36 16.34
N VAL A 89 -10.42 3.05 15.24
CA VAL A 89 -11.80 3.31 14.85
C VAL A 89 -12.54 2.01 14.61
N ILE A 90 -11.97 1.09 13.84
CA ILE A 90 -12.58 -0.23 13.57
C ILE A 90 -12.64 -1.06 14.84
N GLU A 91 -11.57 -1.07 15.64
CA GLU A 91 -11.52 -1.81 16.90
C GLU A 91 -12.63 -1.36 17.86
N LEU A 92 -12.79 -0.06 18.09
CA LEU A 92 -13.83 0.47 18.96
C LEU A 92 -15.24 0.18 18.45
N GLN A 93 -15.48 0.29 17.14
CA GLN A 93 -16.79 -0.05 16.58
C GLN A 93 -17.17 -1.50 16.88
N LEU A 94 -16.26 -2.46 16.65
CA LEU A 94 -16.51 -3.88 16.93
C LEU A 94 -16.77 -4.14 18.42
N ILE A 95 -16.00 -3.48 19.30
CA ILE A 95 -16.11 -3.64 20.75
C ILE A 95 -17.42 -3.09 21.26
N LEU A 96 -17.73 -1.83 20.91
CA LEU A 96 -18.93 -1.15 21.37
C LEU A 96 -20.19 -1.84 20.85
N ARG A 97 -20.24 -2.20 19.56
CA ARG A 97 -21.39 -2.91 18.98
C ARG A 97 -21.59 -4.29 19.60
N LYS A 98 -20.54 -4.97 20.05
CA LYS A 98 -20.69 -6.24 20.77
C LYS A 98 -21.13 -6.03 22.23
N ALA A 99 -20.67 -4.96 22.88
CA ALA A 99 -20.96 -4.67 24.28
C ALA A 99 -22.38 -4.13 24.50
N PHE A 100 -22.91 -3.34 23.56
CA PHE A 100 -24.23 -2.72 23.66
C PHE A 100 -25.06 -3.11 22.45
N SER A 101 -26.28 -3.62 22.66
CA SER A 101 -27.17 -4.13 21.60
C SER A 101 -27.99 -3.03 20.92
N ASP A 102 -28.17 -1.89 21.58
CA ASP A 102 -29.05 -0.77 21.20
C ASP A 102 -28.28 0.45 20.67
N ILE A 103 -27.06 0.24 20.15
CA ILE A 103 -26.27 1.30 19.53
C ILE A 103 -25.84 0.97 18.10
N TRP A 104 -25.54 2.02 17.37
CA TRP A 104 -24.84 2.01 16.10
C TRP A 104 -23.63 2.93 16.17
N THR A 105 -22.59 2.61 15.41
CA THR A 105 -21.37 3.41 15.37
C THR A 105 -21.08 3.85 13.95
N ILE A 106 -20.71 5.11 13.76
CA ILE A 106 -20.43 5.70 12.45
C ILE A 106 -19.07 6.40 12.53
N PRO A 107 -18.07 5.96 11.74
CA PRO A 107 -16.82 6.70 11.64
C PRO A 107 -17.08 8.06 10.99
N LEU A 108 -16.58 9.12 11.61
CA LEU A 108 -16.64 10.47 11.07
C LEU A 108 -15.28 10.87 10.50
N GLU A 109 -15.26 11.90 9.66
CA GLU A 109 -14.04 12.61 9.30
C GLU A 109 -13.42 13.25 10.56
N ASP A 110 -12.10 13.45 10.58
CA ASP A 110 -11.32 13.99 11.71
C ASP A 110 -11.19 13.08 12.96
N GLU A 111 -10.92 11.78 12.79
CA GLU A 111 -10.48 10.92 13.92
C GLU A 111 -11.51 10.81 15.05
N LYS A 112 -12.80 10.87 14.65
CA LYS A 112 -13.96 10.83 15.53
C LYS A 112 -14.81 9.60 15.24
N LEU A 113 -15.48 9.11 16.29
CA LEU A 113 -16.47 8.04 16.17
C LEU A 113 -17.78 8.50 16.78
N MET A 114 -18.83 8.58 15.97
CA MET A 114 -20.18 8.81 16.46
C MET A 114 -20.77 7.50 16.96
N VAL A 115 -21.36 7.54 18.16
CA VAL A 115 -22.16 6.46 18.74
C VAL A 115 -23.59 6.96 18.82
N LYS A 116 -24.52 6.28 18.17
CA LYS A 116 -25.93 6.64 18.10
C LYS A 116 -26.78 5.57 18.77
N LYS A 117 -27.73 5.96 19.61
CA LYS A 117 -28.68 5.06 20.24
C LYS A 117 -29.79 4.76 19.25
N MET A 118 -30.11 3.48 19.08
CA MET A 118 -31.09 3.06 18.09
C MET A 118 -31.82 1.78 18.46
N ASN A 119 -32.98 1.59 17.85
CA ASN A 119 -33.74 0.37 17.98
C ASN A 119 -32.93 -0.88 17.53
N PRO A 120 -32.87 -1.95 18.35
CA PRO A 120 -32.17 -3.18 18.00
C PRO A 120 -32.67 -3.87 16.71
N GLN A 121 -33.95 -3.72 16.36
CA GLN A 121 -34.50 -4.28 15.11
C GLN A 121 -33.96 -3.52 13.89
N TYR A 122 -33.92 -2.19 13.97
CA TYR A 122 -33.38 -1.37 12.89
C TYR A 122 -31.86 -1.57 12.75
N ARG A 123 -31.15 -1.70 13.87
CA ARG A 123 -29.74 -2.10 13.88
C ARG A 123 -29.50 -3.40 13.11
N TRP A 124 -30.30 -4.43 13.38
CA TRP A 124 -30.17 -5.71 12.69
C TRP A 124 -30.30 -5.56 11.17
N VAL A 125 -31.24 -4.71 10.70
CA VAL A 125 -31.37 -4.42 9.26
C VAL A 125 -30.07 -3.81 8.72
N LEU A 126 -29.48 -2.83 9.41
CA LEU A 126 -28.24 -2.17 8.98
C LEU A 126 -27.04 -3.12 8.92
N GLU A 127 -26.87 -4.00 9.91
CA GLU A 127 -25.78 -5.00 9.94
C GLU A 127 -25.85 -5.96 8.73
N ASN A 128 -27.06 -6.20 8.21
CA ASN A 128 -27.28 -7.07 7.05
C ASN A 128 -27.23 -6.32 5.70
N THR A 129 -26.85 -5.05 5.67
CA THR A 129 -26.61 -4.30 4.42
C THR A 129 -25.17 -4.44 3.97
N ALA A 130 -24.90 -4.43 2.67
CA ALA A 130 -23.53 -4.50 2.12
C ALA A 130 -22.62 -3.30 2.49
N PHE A 131 -23.18 -2.27 3.14
CA PHE A 131 -22.50 -1.03 3.48
C PHE A 131 -22.09 -0.95 4.96
N ASP A 132 -22.30 -2.01 5.75
CA ASP A 132 -21.86 -2.00 7.14
C ASP A 132 -20.31 -1.96 7.22
N PRO A 133 -19.70 -0.88 7.75
CA PRO A 133 -18.25 -0.77 7.87
C PRO A 133 -17.64 -1.83 8.80
N CYS A 134 -18.44 -2.47 9.64
CA CYS A 134 -17.99 -3.56 10.53
C CYS A 134 -18.05 -4.95 9.88
N GLN A 135 -18.48 -5.08 8.61
CA GLN A 135 -18.40 -6.35 7.92
C GLN A 135 -16.95 -6.82 7.81
N ARG A 136 -16.75 -8.10 8.11
CA ARG A 136 -15.42 -8.73 8.14
C ARG A 136 -14.68 -8.52 6.82
N GLU A 137 -15.37 -8.70 5.70
CA GLU A 137 -14.83 -8.54 4.35
C GLU A 137 -14.37 -7.10 4.11
N GLN A 138 -15.18 -6.12 4.52
CA GLN A 138 -14.89 -4.70 4.33
C GLN A 138 -13.71 -4.25 5.22
N ILE A 139 -13.67 -4.70 6.47
CA ILE A 139 -12.54 -4.45 7.38
C ILE A 139 -11.25 -5.02 6.78
N LEU A 140 -11.28 -6.28 6.32
CA LEU A 140 -10.11 -6.92 5.72
C LEU A 140 -9.68 -6.22 4.44
N TYR A 141 -10.62 -5.80 3.60
CA TYR A 141 -10.33 -5.07 2.37
C TYR A 141 -9.66 -3.73 2.66
N SER A 142 -10.23 -2.92 3.56
CA SER A 142 -9.67 -1.62 3.98
C SER A 142 -8.31 -1.76 4.66
N ALA A 143 -8.15 -2.74 5.56
CA ALA A 143 -6.88 -2.98 6.25
C ALA A 143 -5.76 -3.47 5.30
N ARG A 144 -6.10 -4.24 4.26
CA ARG A 144 -5.14 -4.61 3.21
C ARG A 144 -4.65 -3.40 2.41
N GLY A 145 -5.48 -2.39 2.19
CA GLY A 145 -5.15 -1.18 1.44
C GLY A 145 -4.33 -1.47 0.17
N PHE A 146 -3.09 -1.00 0.11
CA PHE A 146 -2.20 -1.18 -1.05
C PHE A 146 -1.90 -2.65 -1.38
N THR A 147 -1.94 -3.56 -0.39
CA THR A 147 -1.77 -5.00 -0.61
C THR A 147 -2.81 -5.56 -1.60
N ASN A 148 -3.98 -4.93 -1.74
CA ASN A 148 -4.95 -5.32 -2.76
C ASN A 148 -4.40 -5.14 -4.19
N ILE A 149 -3.66 -4.07 -4.45
CA ILE A 149 -2.98 -3.83 -5.74
C ILE A 149 -1.87 -4.86 -5.93
N PHE A 150 -1.03 -5.06 -4.91
CA PHE A 150 0.03 -6.08 -4.94
C PHE A 150 -0.52 -7.48 -5.29
N LYS A 151 -1.59 -7.92 -4.62
CA LYS A 151 -2.25 -9.21 -4.93
C LYS A 151 -2.77 -9.27 -6.35
N THR A 152 -3.23 -8.15 -6.90
CA THR A 152 -3.67 -8.05 -8.31
C THR A 152 -2.49 -8.21 -9.27
N LEU A 153 -1.35 -7.56 -9.00
CA LEU A 153 -0.11 -7.74 -9.77
C LEU A 153 0.38 -9.20 -9.74
N VAL A 154 0.40 -9.81 -8.55
CA VAL A 154 0.80 -11.21 -8.37
C VAL A 154 -0.11 -12.17 -9.15
N ARG A 155 -1.43 -11.93 -9.16
CA ARG A 155 -2.39 -12.74 -9.93
C ARG A 155 -2.25 -12.57 -11.43
N ALA A 156 -1.86 -11.38 -11.89
CA ALA A 156 -1.72 -11.10 -13.31
C ALA A 156 -0.57 -11.89 -13.97
N LYS A 157 0.46 -12.27 -13.19
CA LYS A 157 1.63 -13.05 -13.65
C LYS A 157 2.31 -12.47 -14.90
N LYS A 158 2.17 -11.16 -15.13
CA LYS A 158 2.83 -10.44 -16.21
C LYS A 158 4.31 -10.21 -15.86
N PRO A 159 5.19 -10.04 -16.86
CA PRO A 159 6.58 -9.66 -16.62
C PRO A 159 6.67 -8.39 -15.78
N LEU A 160 7.49 -8.45 -14.73
CA LEU A 160 7.79 -7.29 -13.89
C LEU A 160 9.17 -6.75 -14.29
N VAL A 161 9.18 -5.49 -14.69
CA VAL A 161 10.37 -4.79 -15.19
C VAL A 161 10.84 -3.82 -14.12
N GLY A 162 12.14 -3.76 -13.89
CA GLY A 162 12.76 -2.79 -12.99
C GLY A 162 14.19 -2.47 -13.40
N HIS A 163 14.85 -1.61 -12.65
CA HIS A 163 16.24 -1.25 -12.87
C HIS A 163 16.99 -1.33 -11.54
N ASN A 164 17.93 -2.27 -11.40
CA ASN A 164 18.60 -2.52 -10.13
C ASN A 164 17.61 -2.89 -9.00
N MET A 165 16.66 -3.76 -9.31
CA MET A 165 15.40 -3.88 -8.55
C MET A 165 15.45 -4.81 -7.34
N LEU A 166 16.63 -5.24 -6.90
CA LEU A 166 16.77 -6.19 -5.78
C LEU A 166 16.14 -5.64 -4.49
N MET A 167 16.40 -4.37 -4.17
CA MET A 167 15.83 -3.74 -2.97
C MET A 167 14.31 -3.58 -3.11
N ASP A 168 13.82 -3.24 -4.30
CA ASP A 168 12.37 -3.15 -4.56
C ASP A 168 11.69 -4.49 -4.31
N LEU A 169 12.28 -5.59 -4.78
CA LEU A 169 11.76 -6.95 -4.56
C LEU A 169 11.77 -7.35 -3.08
N LEU A 170 12.84 -7.00 -2.36
CA LEU A 170 12.92 -7.25 -0.91
C LEU A 170 11.81 -6.49 -0.16
N TYR A 171 11.59 -5.22 -0.47
CA TYR A 171 10.52 -4.42 0.15
C TYR A 171 9.13 -4.92 -0.26
N LEU A 172 8.91 -5.26 -1.53
CA LEU A 172 7.63 -5.83 -1.98
C LEU A 172 7.29 -7.13 -1.23
N HIS A 173 8.29 -7.99 -1.03
CA HIS A 173 8.14 -9.24 -0.28
C HIS A 173 7.79 -8.96 1.19
N GLU A 174 8.66 -8.23 1.90
CA GLU A 174 8.53 -7.93 3.33
C GLU A 174 7.19 -7.25 3.67
N LYS A 175 6.81 -6.25 2.87
CA LYS A 175 5.68 -5.37 3.17
C LYS A 175 4.33 -5.93 2.76
N PHE A 176 4.26 -6.66 1.64
CA PHE A 176 2.97 -7.06 1.06
C PHE A 176 2.74 -8.58 0.99
N TYR A 177 3.78 -9.39 1.15
CA TYR A 177 3.66 -10.84 1.13
C TYR A 177 3.91 -11.47 2.50
N LYS A 178 5.17 -11.60 2.93
CA LYS A 178 5.58 -12.27 4.17
C LYS A 178 6.87 -11.60 4.67
N PRO A 179 7.24 -11.75 5.95
CA PRO A 179 8.58 -11.39 6.39
C PRO A 179 9.63 -12.08 5.52
N LEU A 180 10.74 -11.39 5.25
CA LEU A 180 11.86 -11.94 4.51
C LEU A 180 12.34 -13.24 5.16
N PRO A 181 12.53 -14.32 4.38
CA PRO A 181 13.03 -15.56 4.93
C PRO A 181 14.51 -15.41 5.32
N GLU A 182 14.97 -16.24 6.25
CA GLU A 182 16.38 -16.25 6.69
C GLU A 182 17.33 -16.72 5.57
N ASN A 183 16.81 -17.49 4.61
CA ASN A 183 17.61 -18.09 3.54
C ASN A 183 17.29 -17.48 2.17
N TYR A 184 18.34 -17.30 1.37
CA TYR A 184 18.25 -16.67 0.06
C TYR A 184 17.50 -17.51 -0.98
N GLU A 185 17.60 -18.85 -0.90
CA GLU A 185 16.92 -19.75 -1.85
C GLU A 185 15.39 -19.68 -1.70
N GLU A 186 14.89 -19.64 -0.47
CA GLU A 186 13.47 -19.44 -0.18
C GLU A 186 13.01 -18.04 -0.59
N PHE A 187 13.84 -17.01 -0.47
CA PHE A 187 13.52 -15.69 -1.01
C PHE A 187 13.36 -15.77 -2.53
N LYS A 188 14.29 -16.42 -3.23
CA LYS A 188 14.21 -16.62 -4.69
C LYS A 188 12.95 -17.40 -5.08
N ASP A 189 12.68 -18.52 -4.42
CA ASP A 189 11.49 -19.35 -4.70
C ASP A 189 10.21 -18.55 -4.49
N ASN A 190 10.12 -17.79 -3.38
CA ASN A 190 8.99 -16.92 -3.10
C ASN A 190 8.82 -15.84 -4.17
N ILE A 191 9.90 -15.13 -4.54
CA ILE A 191 9.84 -14.04 -5.50
C ILE A 191 9.48 -14.56 -6.90
N HIS A 192 10.04 -15.68 -7.35
CA HIS A 192 9.68 -16.28 -8.64
C HIS A 192 8.28 -16.89 -8.63
N PHE A 193 7.81 -17.37 -7.48
CA PHE A 193 6.40 -17.74 -7.34
C PHE A 193 5.48 -16.52 -7.49
N LEU A 194 5.82 -15.39 -6.87
CA LEU A 194 5.03 -14.15 -6.93
C LEU A 194 5.06 -13.55 -8.35
N PHE A 195 6.26 -13.39 -8.91
CA PHE A 195 6.56 -12.78 -10.20
C PHE A 195 7.43 -13.73 -11.04
N PRO A 196 6.83 -14.58 -11.89
CA PRO A 196 7.58 -15.62 -12.62
C PRO A 196 8.63 -15.07 -13.60
N VAL A 197 8.37 -13.89 -14.17
CA VAL A 197 9.26 -13.24 -15.13
C VAL A 197 9.71 -11.90 -14.58
N LEU A 198 11.00 -11.79 -14.28
CA LEU A 198 11.65 -10.59 -13.75
C LEU A 198 12.70 -10.10 -14.75
N LEU A 199 12.61 -8.82 -15.11
CA LEU A 199 13.48 -8.20 -16.10
C LEU A 199 14.17 -7.00 -15.48
N ASP A 200 15.41 -7.20 -15.03
CA ASP A 200 16.26 -6.11 -14.52
C ASP A 200 17.01 -5.46 -15.67
N THR A 201 16.55 -4.27 -16.08
CA THR A 201 17.10 -3.51 -17.20
C THR A 201 18.56 -3.13 -17.00
N LYS A 202 19.06 -2.98 -15.77
CA LYS A 202 20.49 -2.71 -15.53
C LYS A 202 21.35 -3.91 -15.91
N ASN A 203 20.91 -5.11 -15.54
CA ASN A 203 21.60 -6.35 -15.86
C ASN A 203 21.50 -6.68 -17.36
N ILE A 204 20.33 -6.46 -17.96
CA ILE A 204 20.11 -6.64 -19.40
C ILE A 204 21.03 -5.68 -20.18
N ALA A 205 21.01 -4.38 -19.86
CA ALA A 205 21.85 -3.37 -20.52
C ALA A 205 23.34 -3.68 -20.40
N LYS A 206 23.79 -4.19 -19.24
CA LYS A 206 25.19 -4.61 -19.03
C LYS A 206 25.60 -5.75 -19.98
N SER A 207 24.70 -6.67 -20.28
CA SER A 207 24.95 -7.78 -21.20
C SER A 207 24.95 -7.30 -22.66
N THR A 208 23.92 -6.54 -23.06
CA THR A 208 23.79 -5.97 -24.42
C THR A 208 24.95 -5.03 -24.76
N ARG A 209 25.45 -4.27 -23.79
CA ARG A 209 26.60 -3.37 -23.98
C ARG A 209 27.81 -4.08 -24.59
N LYS A 210 28.11 -5.31 -24.18
CA LYS A 210 29.29 -6.03 -24.69
C LYS A 210 29.18 -6.35 -26.17
N GLU A 211 27.96 -6.57 -26.64
CA GLU A 211 27.65 -6.93 -28.02
C GLU A 211 27.65 -5.70 -28.94
N PHE A 212 27.04 -4.60 -28.49
CA PHE A 212 26.84 -3.39 -29.30
C PHE A 212 27.82 -2.24 -28.99
N GLN A 213 28.78 -2.43 -28.09
CA GLN A 213 29.83 -1.45 -27.74
C GLN A 213 29.33 -0.09 -27.22
N PHE A 214 28.18 -0.07 -26.53
CA PHE A 214 27.65 1.16 -25.93
C PHE A 214 28.53 1.72 -24.79
N PRO A 215 28.42 3.04 -24.49
CA PRO A 215 29.05 3.67 -23.33
C PRO A 215 28.71 2.97 -22.01
N GLN A 216 29.61 3.06 -21.03
CA GLN A 216 29.34 2.54 -19.69
C GLN A 216 28.40 3.47 -18.94
N VAL A 217 27.13 3.10 -18.90
CA VAL A 217 26.13 3.84 -18.13
C VAL A 217 25.43 2.90 -17.16
N SER A 218 25.23 3.35 -15.93
CA SER A 218 24.63 2.53 -14.85
C SER A 218 23.44 3.19 -14.16
N TYR A 219 23.20 4.48 -14.42
CA TYR A 219 22.03 5.20 -13.94
C TYR A 219 20.91 5.12 -14.97
N LEU A 220 19.67 4.96 -14.51
CA LEU A 220 18.51 4.74 -15.37
C LEU A 220 18.30 5.88 -16.37
N LEU A 221 18.31 7.13 -15.90
CA LEU A 221 18.07 8.30 -16.77
C LEU A 221 19.14 8.42 -17.86
N GLU A 222 20.42 8.32 -17.48
CA GLU A 222 21.54 8.41 -18.42
C GLU A 222 21.51 7.24 -19.42
N LEU A 223 21.09 6.04 -18.98
CA LEU A 223 20.95 4.87 -19.86
C LEU A 223 19.84 5.11 -20.89
N TYR A 224 18.70 5.63 -20.43
CA TYR A 224 17.60 6.03 -21.31
C TYR A 224 18.06 7.08 -22.33
N GLU A 225 18.72 8.15 -21.89
CA GLU A 225 19.21 9.21 -22.78
C GLU A 225 20.25 8.69 -23.80
N THR A 226 21.11 7.76 -23.38
CA THR A 226 22.06 7.09 -24.29
C THR A 226 21.33 6.27 -25.35
N LEU A 227 20.29 5.53 -24.97
CA LEU A 227 19.48 4.73 -25.90
C LEU A 227 18.58 5.57 -26.82
N CYS A 228 18.26 6.81 -26.45
CA CYS A 228 17.57 7.79 -27.29
C CYS A 228 18.52 8.58 -28.21
N SER A 229 19.83 8.41 -28.05
CA SER A 229 20.82 9.16 -28.82
C SER A 229 21.12 8.48 -30.16
N VAL A 230 21.84 9.19 -31.03
CA VAL A 230 22.33 8.66 -32.32
C VAL A 230 23.20 7.40 -32.20
N VAL A 231 23.68 7.09 -30.98
CA VAL A 231 24.46 5.87 -30.72
C VAL A 231 23.59 4.62 -30.87
N ASN A 232 22.26 4.73 -30.70
CA ASN A 232 21.33 3.64 -30.93
C ASN A 232 20.84 3.64 -32.40
N PRO A 233 21.29 2.71 -33.26
CA PRO A 233 20.91 2.68 -34.66
C PRO A 233 19.43 2.30 -34.89
N THR A 234 18.76 1.70 -33.91
CA THR A 234 17.35 1.27 -34.00
C THR A 234 16.39 2.23 -33.30
N ASP A 235 16.86 3.38 -32.82
CA ASP A 235 16.01 4.35 -32.11
C ASP A 235 14.80 4.79 -32.96
N GLN A 236 15.02 5.05 -34.26
CA GLN A 236 13.94 5.43 -35.20
C GLN A 236 12.94 4.30 -35.48
N LEU A 237 13.29 3.05 -35.15
CA LEU A 237 12.43 1.87 -35.31
C LEU A 237 11.67 1.53 -34.02
N CYS A 238 12.00 2.20 -32.90
CA CYS A 238 11.33 1.96 -31.63
C CYS A 238 9.88 2.47 -31.67
N PRO A 239 8.96 1.80 -30.97
CA PRO A 239 7.57 2.23 -30.89
C PRO A 239 7.47 3.58 -30.16
N GLU A 240 6.56 4.43 -30.65
CA GLU A 240 6.19 5.66 -29.96
C GLU A 240 5.37 5.33 -28.70
N ILE A 241 5.71 5.97 -27.58
CA ILE A 241 5.08 5.73 -26.29
C ILE A 241 4.16 6.91 -25.96
N PHE A 242 2.85 6.66 -26.00
CA PHE A 242 1.84 7.64 -25.65
C PHE A 242 1.43 7.52 -24.18
N HIS A 243 1.26 8.66 -23.52
CA HIS A 243 0.76 8.73 -22.15
C HIS A 243 -0.76 8.92 -22.14
N SER A 244 -1.44 8.34 -21.16
CA SER A 244 -2.86 8.63 -20.90
C SER A 244 -3.04 10.04 -20.35
N ASP A 245 -4.27 10.55 -20.39
CA ASP A 245 -4.62 11.89 -19.90
C ASP A 245 -4.15 12.13 -18.45
N ASP A 246 -4.33 11.13 -17.57
CA ASP A 246 -3.91 11.19 -16.17
C ASP A 246 -2.37 11.22 -15.97
N SER A 247 -1.61 10.84 -17.00
CA SER A 247 -0.15 10.72 -16.96
C SER A 247 0.56 11.72 -17.89
N LEU A 248 -0.16 12.68 -18.47
CA LEU A 248 0.40 13.68 -19.39
C LEU A 248 1.56 14.48 -18.79
N ARG A 249 1.61 14.63 -17.47
CA ARG A 249 2.72 15.30 -16.78
C ARG A 249 4.07 14.67 -17.14
N TYR A 250 4.13 13.35 -17.26
CA TYR A 250 5.37 12.62 -17.57
C TYR A 250 5.75 12.70 -19.06
N ALA A 251 4.82 13.06 -19.94
CA ALA A 251 5.13 13.34 -21.34
C ALA A 251 5.75 14.72 -21.53
N ILE A 252 5.37 15.70 -20.69
CA ILE A 252 5.77 17.11 -20.84
C ILE A 252 7.01 17.42 -19.98
N ASN A 253 7.07 16.86 -18.78
CA ASN A 253 8.09 17.17 -17.78
C ASN A 253 8.97 15.95 -17.49
N LYS A 254 10.28 16.19 -17.33
CA LYS A 254 11.17 15.19 -16.74
C LYS A 254 10.99 15.21 -15.22
N CYS A 255 10.59 14.09 -14.63
CA CYS A 255 10.38 13.94 -13.18
C CYS A 255 11.27 12.82 -12.60
N PRO A 256 12.62 12.90 -12.76
CA PRO A 256 13.50 11.85 -12.28
C PRO A 256 13.36 11.67 -10.75
N HIS A 257 13.55 10.44 -10.28
CA HIS A 257 13.46 10.08 -8.86
C HIS A 257 12.05 10.11 -8.26
N GLU A 258 11.04 10.25 -9.11
CA GLU A 258 9.67 9.89 -8.78
C GLU A 258 9.39 8.46 -9.27
N ALA A 259 8.87 7.61 -8.38
CA ALA A 259 8.71 6.18 -8.66
C ALA A 259 7.95 5.86 -9.95
N ALA A 260 6.89 6.61 -10.27
CA ALA A 260 6.11 6.39 -11.48
C ALA A 260 6.87 6.77 -12.76
N TYR A 261 7.62 7.88 -12.74
CA TYR A 261 8.44 8.31 -13.87
C TYR A 261 9.62 7.36 -14.09
N ASP A 262 10.30 6.95 -13.01
CA ASP A 262 11.38 5.97 -13.09
C ASP A 262 10.87 4.60 -13.59
N ALA A 263 9.65 4.18 -13.20
CA ALA A 263 9.03 2.97 -13.74
C ALA A 263 8.72 3.07 -15.24
N PHE A 264 8.24 4.24 -15.71
CA PHE A 264 8.10 4.53 -17.14
C PHE A 264 9.45 4.41 -17.88
N LEU A 265 10.50 5.04 -17.35
CA LEU A 265 11.84 4.95 -17.94
C LEU A 265 12.36 3.50 -17.99
N CYS A 266 12.12 2.69 -16.95
CA CYS A 266 12.47 1.26 -16.96
C CYS A 266 11.80 0.53 -18.13
N GLY A 267 10.50 0.76 -18.34
CA GLY A 267 9.76 0.17 -19.46
C GLY A 267 10.31 0.63 -20.82
N ALA A 268 10.56 1.93 -20.97
CA ALA A 268 11.11 2.49 -22.21
C ALA A 268 12.51 1.96 -22.53
N VAL A 269 13.38 1.85 -21.52
CA VAL A 269 14.73 1.26 -21.65
C VAL A 269 14.62 -0.20 -22.10
N LEU A 270 13.75 -0.99 -21.50
CA LEU A 270 13.55 -2.38 -21.91
C LEU A 270 13.11 -2.47 -23.38
N LEU A 271 12.15 -1.64 -23.80
CA LEU A 271 11.67 -1.63 -25.18
C LEU A 271 12.79 -1.27 -26.15
N LYS A 272 13.59 -0.25 -25.85
CA LYS A 272 14.73 0.15 -26.69
C LYS A 272 15.79 -0.94 -26.79
N ILE A 273 16.12 -1.60 -25.68
CA ILE A 273 17.06 -2.74 -25.69
C ILE A 273 16.48 -3.92 -26.48
N ALA A 274 15.18 -4.18 -26.35
CA ALA A 274 14.53 -5.27 -27.09
C ALA A 274 14.54 -5.07 -28.61
N HIS A 275 14.56 -3.82 -29.10
CA HIS A 275 14.69 -3.51 -30.53
C HIS A 275 16.15 -3.43 -31.01
N LEU A 276 17.12 -3.48 -30.09
CA LEU A 276 18.54 -3.63 -30.43
C LEU A 276 18.90 -5.10 -30.69
N LEU A 277 18.29 -6.02 -29.95
CA LEU A 277 18.47 -7.48 -30.05
C LEU A 277 17.67 -8.08 -31.21
#